data_AF-A0AAV3TZU8-F1
#
_entry.id   AF-A0AAV3TZU8-F1
#
_cell.length_a   1.000
_cell.length_b   1.000
_cell.length_c   1.000
_cell.angle_alpha   90.00
_cell.angle_beta   90.00
_cell.angle_gamma   90.00
#
_symmetry.space_group_name_H-M   'P 1'
#
loop_
_entity.id
_entity.type
_entity.pdbx_description
1 polymer ?
#
loop_
_entity_poly.entity_id
_entity_poly.type
_entity_poly.pdbx_seq_one_letter_code
_entity_poly.pdbx_strand_id
1 'polypeptide(L)'
;MPLDPKIKRDVLASLELYEGRSTHLYLDTLGNVTVGVGHFVANRGAIVSVQLYKKDAQGNNVVASLAEKQAEYDNIARQSYGVSFAAGYYKQFTKLFMLNIDIDAQREAHLKSFFKELAGYYNVANGFKSDFENMPLEVQKALFDMVFNVGLPSLISGFPQLDKAIKTEQWDVAANQCSRKGLSPARNSYCKNLFNLAHNLSATVP
;
A
#
# COMPACT_ATOMS: atom_id res chain seq x y z
N MET A 1 -16.14 -8.97 9.77
CA MET A 1 -15.96 -8.31 11.10
C MET A 1 -15.15 -7.02 10.92
N PRO A 2 -15.01 -6.09 11.90
CA PRO A 2 -14.00 -5.04 11.78
C PRO A 2 -12.59 -5.64 11.83
N LEU A 3 -11.63 -5.03 11.14
CA LEU A 3 -10.22 -5.43 11.18
C LEU A 3 -9.68 -5.38 12.61
N ASP A 4 -8.96 -6.42 13.02
CA ASP A 4 -8.32 -6.50 14.33
C ASP A 4 -7.43 -5.26 14.61
N PRO A 5 -7.56 -4.58 15.77
CA PRO A 5 -6.80 -3.38 16.10
C PRO A 5 -5.27 -3.56 16.08
N LYS A 6 -4.76 -4.74 16.47
CA LYS A 6 -3.34 -5.08 16.42
C LYS A 6 -2.88 -5.21 14.98
N ILE A 7 -3.67 -5.86 14.11
CA ILE A 7 -3.37 -5.94 12.67
C ILE A 7 -3.36 -4.55 12.06
N LYS A 8 -4.38 -3.73 12.34
CA LYS A 8 -4.44 -2.34 11.88
C LYS A 8 -3.16 -1.59 12.26
N ARG A 9 -2.78 -1.59 13.54
CA ARG A 9 -1.59 -0.89 14.02
C ARG A 9 -0.31 -1.38 13.34
N ASP A 10 -0.11 -2.69 13.26
CA ASP A 10 1.11 -3.29 12.71
C ASP A 10 1.24 -3.03 11.20
N VAL A 11 0.14 -3.12 10.45
CA VAL A 11 0.10 -2.83 9.01
C VAL A 11 0.38 -1.34 8.77
N LEU A 12 -0.25 -0.43 9.52
CA LEU A 12 -0.02 1.01 9.33
C LEU A 12 1.45 1.39 9.60
N ALA A 13 2.06 0.78 10.62
CA ALA A 13 3.47 1.00 10.95
C ALA A 13 4.43 0.43 9.89
N SER A 14 4.17 -0.78 9.37
CA SER A 14 5.01 -1.39 8.34
C SER A 14 4.91 -0.64 7.01
N LEU A 15 3.72 -0.17 6.64
CA LEU A 15 3.53 0.65 5.43
C LEU A 15 4.34 1.94 5.49
N GLU A 16 4.31 2.68 6.60
CA GLU A 16 5.13 3.89 6.73
C GLU A 16 6.63 3.60 6.75
N LEU A 17 7.05 2.49 7.36
CA LEU A 17 8.46 2.08 7.37
C LEU A 17 8.99 1.81 5.96
N TYR A 18 8.18 1.19 5.09
CA TYR A 18 8.63 0.73 3.78
C TYR A 18 8.28 1.65 2.62
N GLU A 19 7.14 2.34 2.65
CA GLU A 19 6.73 3.30 1.62
C GLU A 19 7.26 4.71 1.90
N GLY A 20 7.53 5.02 3.17
CA GLY A 20 7.79 6.37 3.63
C GLY A 20 6.55 7.24 3.64
N ARG A 21 6.71 8.47 4.15
CA ARG A 21 5.68 9.51 4.18
C ARG A 21 6.14 10.71 3.37
N SER A 22 5.35 11.13 2.39
CA SER A 22 5.58 12.34 1.60
C SER A 22 4.37 13.27 1.67
N THR A 23 4.58 14.53 2.02
CA THR A 23 3.54 15.56 2.00
C THR A 23 3.31 16.14 0.61
N HIS A 24 4.10 15.77 -0.38
CA HIS A 24 4.05 16.33 -1.73
C HIS A 24 4.06 15.22 -2.78
N LEU A 25 3.56 15.52 -3.99
CA LEU A 25 3.54 14.57 -5.10
C LEU A 25 4.97 14.16 -5.49
N TYR A 26 5.17 12.88 -5.81
CA TYR A 26 6.44 12.34 -6.30
C TYR A 26 6.18 11.27 -7.36
N LEU A 27 7.20 10.90 -8.14
CA LEU A 27 7.14 9.67 -8.95
C LEU A 27 7.77 8.52 -8.18
N ASP A 28 7.07 7.39 -8.12
CA ASP A 28 7.63 6.15 -7.60
C ASP A 28 8.71 5.58 -8.55
N THR A 29 9.29 4.45 -8.19
CA THR A 29 10.35 3.83 -9.02
C THR A 29 9.87 3.35 -10.40
N LEU A 30 8.56 3.23 -10.60
CA LEU A 30 7.92 2.84 -11.86
C LEU A 30 7.42 4.05 -12.67
N GLY A 31 7.59 5.28 -12.16
CA GLY A 31 7.14 6.50 -12.82
C GLY A 31 5.68 6.86 -12.54
N ASN A 32 5.06 6.27 -11.52
CA ASN A 32 3.69 6.59 -11.13
C ASN A 32 3.65 7.79 -10.18
N VAL A 33 2.75 8.74 -10.45
CA VAL A 33 2.50 9.86 -9.53
C VAL A 33 1.90 9.34 -8.23
N THR A 34 2.55 9.65 -7.12
CA THR A 34 2.26 9.10 -5.79
C THR A 34 2.34 10.22 -4.73
N VAL A 35 1.63 10.06 -3.61
CA VAL A 35 1.66 11.01 -2.47
C VAL A 35 1.35 10.29 -1.15
N GLY A 36 1.56 10.96 -0.02
CA GLY A 36 1.22 10.44 1.29
C GLY A 36 2.08 9.24 1.65
N VAL A 37 1.45 8.13 2.02
CA VAL A 37 2.10 6.84 2.23
C VAL A 37 1.74 5.96 1.03
N GLY A 38 2.52 6.04 -0.06
CA GLY A 38 2.36 5.19 -1.24
C GLY A 38 1.00 5.30 -1.97
N HIS A 39 0.26 6.41 -1.87
CA HIS A 39 -1.02 6.56 -2.59
C HIS A 39 -0.79 6.88 -4.06
N PHE A 40 -1.03 5.89 -4.92
CA PHE A 40 -0.98 6.03 -6.38
C PHE A 40 -2.13 6.89 -6.92
N VAL A 41 -1.79 7.95 -7.64
CA VAL A 41 -2.72 8.81 -8.37
C VAL A 41 -2.72 8.40 -9.84
N ALA A 42 -3.70 7.58 -10.19
CA ALA A 42 -3.70 6.83 -11.47
C ALA A 42 -3.59 7.68 -12.73
N ASN A 43 -4.16 8.88 -12.73
CA ASN A 43 -4.13 9.80 -13.86
C ASN A 43 -4.45 11.22 -13.39
N ARG A 44 -4.31 12.17 -14.31
CA ARG A 44 -4.64 13.58 -14.12
C ARG A 44 -6.06 13.81 -13.57
N GLY A 45 -7.03 12.99 -13.94
CA GLY A 45 -8.41 13.08 -13.43
C GLY A 45 -8.53 12.64 -11.97
N ALA A 46 -7.78 11.60 -11.58
CA ALA A 46 -7.82 11.03 -10.24
C ALA A 46 -7.33 11.98 -9.14
N ILE A 47 -6.53 13.01 -9.47
CA ILE A 47 -6.01 13.97 -8.48
C ILE A 47 -7.12 14.72 -7.72
N VAL A 48 -8.34 14.76 -8.25
CA VAL A 48 -9.49 15.37 -7.58
C VAL A 48 -9.74 14.79 -6.18
N SER A 49 -9.46 13.49 -5.98
CA SER A 49 -9.67 12.80 -4.70
C SER A 49 -8.56 13.04 -3.67
N VAL A 50 -7.46 13.70 -4.06
CA VAL A 50 -6.34 13.99 -3.16
C VAL A 50 -6.55 15.37 -2.53
N GLN A 51 -6.58 15.43 -1.19
CA GLN A 51 -6.71 16.68 -0.46
C GLN A 51 -5.36 17.40 -0.42
N LEU A 52 -5.25 18.50 -1.19
CA LEU A 52 -4.03 19.29 -1.35
C LEU A 52 -4.27 20.75 -0.98
N TYR A 53 -3.25 21.38 -0.43
CA TYR A 53 -3.27 22.76 0.06
C TYR A 53 -2.12 23.55 -0.53
N LYS A 54 -2.30 24.86 -0.58
CA LYS A 54 -1.24 25.86 -0.79
C LYS A 54 -1.21 26.83 0.39
N LYS A 55 -0.15 27.62 0.46
CA LYS A 55 -0.11 28.80 1.34
C LYS A 55 -0.66 30.02 0.59
N ASP A 56 -1.57 30.76 1.21
CA ASP A 56 -1.95 32.09 0.71
C ASP A 56 -0.88 33.15 1.03
N ALA A 57 -1.12 34.40 0.66
CA ALA A 57 -0.20 35.51 0.92
C ALA A 57 0.03 35.78 2.42
N GLN A 58 -0.87 35.31 3.28
CA GLN A 58 -0.82 35.44 4.73
C GLN A 58 -0.22 34.20 5.40
N GLY A 59 0.15 33.17 4.63
CA GLY A 59 0.71 31.92 5.13
C GLY A 59 -0.31 30.93 5.69
N ASN A 60 -1.62 31.14 5.46
CA ASN A 60 -2.66 30.19 5.85
C ASN A 60 -2.76 29.04 4.84
N ASN A 61 -3.21 27.88 5.32
CA ASN A 61 -3.50 26.74 4.44
C ASN A 61 -4.82 26.99 3.73
N VAL A 62 -4.79 27.01 2.40
CA VAL A 62 -5.98 27.11 1.56
C VAL A 62 -6.05 25.90 0.65
N VAL A 63 -7.25 25.31 0.52
CA VAL A 63 -7.47 24.15 -0.35
C VAL A 63 -7.14 24.52 -1.80
N ALA A 64 -6.33 23.68 -2.45
CA ALA A 64 -5.99 23.84 -3.86
C ALA A 64 -7.20 23.56 -4.75
N SER A 65 -7.40 24.40 -5.77
CA SER A 65 -8.41 24.17 -6.79
C SER A 65 -8.08 22.95 -7.66
N LEU A 66 -9.07 22.38 -8.34
CA LEU A 66 -8.83 21.24 -9.24
C LEU A 66 -7.80 21.57 -10.33
N ALA A 67 -7.85 22.78 -10.90
CA ALA A 67 -6.91 23.22 -11.92
C ALA A 67 -5.46 23.26 -11.39
N GLU A 68 -5.26 23.73 -10.15
CA GLU A 68 -3.94 23.74 -9.51
C GLU A 68 -3.43 22.32 -9.24
N LYS A 69 -4.30 21.44 -8.73
CA LYS A 69 -3.96 20.03 -8.50
C LYS A 69 -3.55 19.33 -9.79
N GLN A 70 -4.29 19.56 -10.87
CA GLN A 70 -3.97 18.98 -12.17
C GLN A 70 -2.68 19.54 -12.76
N ALA A 71 -2.43 20.85 -12.63
CA ALA A 71 -1.19 21.46 -13.09
C ALA A 71 0.04 20.91 -12.33
N GLU A 72 -0.10 20.66 -11.02
CA GLU A 72 0.94 20.01 -10.23
C GLU A 72 1.16 18.56 -10.66
N TYR A 73 0.08 17.80 -10.88
CA TYR A 73 0.15 16.44 -11.42
C TYR A 73 0.94 16.41 -12.73
N ASP A 74 0.57 17.27 -13.69
CA ASP A 74 1.20 17.36 -15.01
C ASP A 74 2.68 17.75 -14.89
N ASN A 75 3.01 18.63 -13.94
CA ASN A 75 4.40 19.03 -13.68
C ASN A 75 5.26 17.91 -13.06
N ILE A 76 4.67 17.03 -12.26
CA ILE A 76 5.38 15.91 -11.64
C ILE A 76 5.49 14.72 -12.60
N ALA A 77 4.43 14.43 -13.35
CA ALA A 77 4.37 13.34 -14.32
C ALA A 77 5.45 13.40 -15.41
N ARG A 78 5.99 14.59 -15.69
CA ARG A 78 7.06 14.82 -16.70
C ARG A 78 8.49 14.74 -16.15
N GLN A 79 8.67 14.51 -14.85
CA GLN A 79 10.00 14.46 -14.25
C GLN A 79 10.69 13.11 -14.48
N SER A 80 12.01 13.08 -14.33
CA SER A 80 12.76 11.81 -14.29
C SER A 80 12.38 10.99 -13.06
N TYR A 81 12.38 9.66 -13.22
CA TYR A 81 12.02 8.70 -12.17
C TYR A 81 12.97 7.49 -12.17
N GLY A 82 12.82 6.63 -11.16
CA GLY A 82 13.62 5.43 -10.95
C GLY A 82 14.28 5.40 -9.57
N VAL A 83 15.06 4.35 -9.31
CA VAL A 83 15.68 4.07 -7.99
C VAL A 83 16.59 5.17 -7.46
N SER A 84 17.08 6.06 -8.33
CA SER A 84 17.94 7.19 -7.96
C SER A 84 17.17 8.42 -7.46
N PHE A 85 15.85 8.46 -7.60
CA PHE A 85 15.03 9.63 -7.30
C PHE A 85 14.10 9.35 -6.11
N ALA A 86 14.55 9.72 -4.90
CA ALA A 86 13.74 9.61 -3.69
C ALA A 86 12.59 10.63 -3.67
N ALA A 87 11.53 10.37 -2.89
CA ALA A 87 10.38 11.28 -2.80
C ALA A 87 10.77 12.75 -2.50
N GLY A 88 11.78 12.96 -1.65
CA GLY A 88 12.29 14.31 -1.31
C GLY A 88 12.84 15.10 -2.50
N TYR A 89 13.35 14.43 -3.54
CA TYR A 89 13.84 15.08 -4.77
C TYR A 89 12.75 15.90 -5.47
N TYR A 90 11.50 15.42 -5.44
CA TYR A 90 10.40 16.04 -6.17
C TYR A 90 9.87 17.31 -5.50
N LYS A 91 10.24 17.57 -4.24
CA LYS A 91 9.77 18.73 -3.47
C LYS A 91 10.07 20.06 -4.18
N GLN A 92 11.18 20.13 -4.93
CA GLN A 92 11.55 21.31 -5.70
C GLN A 92 10.60 21.61 -6.88
N PHE A 93 9.81 20.63 -7.31
CA PHE A 93 8.84 20.74 -8.40
C PHE A 93 7.40 20.90 -7.88
N THR A 94 7.18 20.90 -6.57
CA THR A 94 5.84 20.98 -5.97
C THR A 94 5.58 22.31 -5.28
N LYS A 95 4.34 22.77 -5.36
CA LYS A 95 3.83 23.97 -4.68
C LYS A 95 2.72 23.63 -3.70
N LEU A 96 2.02 22.52 -3.92
CA LEU A 96 0.95 22.01 -3.09
C LEU A 96 1.48 20.94 -2.15
N PHE A 97 0.76 20.76 -1.05
CA PHE A 97 1.10 19.76 -0.05
C PHE A 97 -0.17 19.17 0.60
N MET A 98 -0.07 17.93 1.06
CA MET A 98 -1.04 17.30 1.95
C MET A 98 -0.72 17.63 3.41
N LEU A 99 -1.75 17.74 4.25
CA LEU A 99 -1.55 17.77 5.69
C LEU A 99 -1.37 16.34 6.22
N ASN A 100 -0.65 16.21 7.33
CA ASN A 100 -0.45 14.91 7.98
C ASN A 100 -1.78 14.23 8.34
N ILE A 101 -2.79 15.00 8.78
CA ILE A 101 -4.12 14.47 9.09
C ILE A 101 -4.82 13.86 7.87
N ASP A 102 -4.64 14.44 6.69
CA ASP A 102 -5.23 13.93 5.45
C ASP A 102 -4.49 12.70 4.93
N ILE A 103 -3.16 12.65 5.12
CA ILE A 103 -2.35 11.45 4.84
C ILE A 103 -2.83 10.29 5.73
N ASP A 104 -3.06 10.55 7.01
CA ASP A 104 -3.57 9.56 7.95
C ASP A 104 -4.98 9.08 7.56
N ALA A 105 -5.89 10.00 7.24
CA ALA A 105 -7.24 9.67 6.78
C ALA A 105 -7.22 8.85 5.48
N GLN A 106 -6.39 9.22 4.50
CA GLN A 106 -6.24 8.50 3.23
C GLN A 106 -5.71 7.09 3.46
N ARG A 107 -4.68 6.93 4.30
CA ARG A 107 -4.11 5.61 4.65
C ARG A 107 -5.14 4.73 5.37
N GLU A 108 -5.94 5.29 6.27
CA GLU A 108 -7.03 4.55 6.91
C GLU A 108 -8.12 4.12 5.92
N ALA A 109 -8.45 4.99 4.95
CA ALA A 109 -9.41 4.65 3.90
C ALA A 109 -8.90 3.49 3.02
N HIS A 110 -7.62 3.50 2.64
CA HIS A 110 -7.00 2.38 1.93
C HIS A 110 -7.09 1.08 2.72
N LEU A 111 -6.73 1.11 4.01
CA LEU A 111 -6.78 -0.08 4.85
C LEU A 111 -8.19 -0.68 4.89
N LYS A 112 -9.23 0.17 4.97
CA LYS A 112 -10.64 -0.25 4.92
C LYS A 112 -11.02 -0.83 3.55
N SER A 113 -10.57 -0.24 2.44
CA SER A 113 -10.84 -0.76 1.09
C SER A 113 -10.18 -2.12 0.90
N PHE A 114 -8.89 -2.21 1.19
CA PHE A 114 -8.12 -3.44 1.06
C PHE A 114 -8.63 -4.55 1.97
N PHE A 115 -9.09 -4.23 3.17
CA PHE A 115 -9.76 -5.21 4.02
C PHE A 115 -10.99 -5.81 3.33
N LYS A 116 -11.85 -4.98 2.74
CA LYS A 116 -13.05 -5.45 2.02
C LYS A 116 -12.69 -6.28 0.79
N GLU A 117 -11.68 -5.86 0.04
CA GLU A 117 -11.17 -6.58 -1.13
C GLU A 117 -10.61 -7.95 -0.73
N LEU A 118 -9.72 -7.99 0.26
CA LEU A 118 -9.12 -9.22 0.76
C LEU A 118 -10.18 -10.18 1.32
N ALA A 119 -11.08 -9.71 2.19
CA ALA A 119 -12.14 -10.54 2.74
C ALA A 119 -13.14 -11.01 1.67
N GLY A 120 -13.41 -10.17 0.67
CA GLY A 120 -14.28 -10.52 -0.45
C GLY A 120 -13.71 -11.59 -1.39
N TYR A 121 -12.38 -11.73 -1.45
CA TYR A 121 -11.72 -12.73 -2.28
C TYR A 121 -11.24 -13.97 -1.51
N TYR A 122 -10.51 -13.77 -0.41
CA TYR A 122 -9.96 -14.83 0.44
C TYR A 122 -11.02 -15.35 1.41
N ASN A 123 -11.98 -16.12 0.92
CA ASN A 123 -13.05 -16.70 1.75
C ASN A 123 -13.44 -18.10 1.31
N VAL A 124 -14.18 -18.79 2.19
CA VAL A 124 -14.61 -20.18 1.95
C VAL A 124 -15.49 -20.33 0.72
N ALA A 125 -16.28 -19.32 0.36
CA ALA A 125 -17.13 -19.35 -0.84
C ALA A 125 -16.29 -19.35 -2.14
N ASN A 126 -15.09 -18.77 -2.11
CA ASN A 126 -14.12 -18.84 -3.22
C ASN A 126 -13.19 -20.07 -3.13
N GLY A 127 -13.47 -20.99 -2.21
CA GLY A 127 -12.77 -22.27 -2.04
C GLY A 127 -11.49 -22.19 -1.22
N PHE A 128 -11.28 -21.14 -0.43
CA PHE A 128 -10.22 -21.08 0.57
C PHE A 128 -10.61 -21.91 1.79
N LYS A 129 -9.63 -22.43 2.55
CA LYS A 129 -9.91 -23.21 3.77
C LYS A 129 -10.56 -22.37 4.89
N SER A 130 -10.20 -21.09 4.95
CA SER A 130 -10.62 -20.16 5.99
C SER A 130 -10.96 -18.80 5.37
N ASP A 131 -11.92 -18.09 5.98
CA ASP A 131 -12.14 -16.68 5.68
C ASP A 131 -10.93 -15.85 6.07
N PHE A 132 -10.68 -14.76 5.35
CA PHE A 132 -9.53 -13.87 5.56
C PHE A 132 -9.37 -13.46 7.02
N GLU A 133 -10.46 -13.07 7.68
CA GLU A 133 -10.44 -12.67 9.10
C GLU A 133 -10.02 -13.80 10.06
N ASN A 134 -10.17 -15.05 9.63
CA ASN A 134 -9.84 -16.25 10.41
C ASN A 134 -8.47 -16.84 10.05
N MET A 135 -7.80 -16.33 9.01
CA MET A 135 -6.41 -16.70 8.70
C MET A 135 -5.47 -16.25 9.82
N PRO A 136 -4.29 -16.89 9.97
CA PRO A 136 -3.29 -16.46 10.95
C PRO A 136 -2.98 -14.96 10.83
N LEU A 137 -2.78 -14.28 11.96
CA LEU A 137 -2.55 -12.83 12.00
C LEU A 137 -1.38 -12.39 11.11
N GLU A 138 -0.35 -13.23 11.04
CA GLU A 138 0.83 -13.00 10.20
C GLU A 138 0.49 -13.08 8.71
N VAL A 139 -0.38 -14.03 8.30
CA VAL A 139 -0.88 -14.14 6.92
C VAL A 139 -1.70 -12.90 6.56
N GLN A 140 -2.57 -12.43 7.45
CA GLN A 140 -3.34 -11.20 7.22
C GLN A 140 -2.42 -10.00 6.99
N LYS A 141 -1.37 -9.82 7.81
CA LYS A 141 -0.37 -8.75 7.62
C LYS A 141 0.38 -8.88 6.30
N ALA A 142 0.76 -10.10 5.92
CA ALA A 142 1.49 -10.35 4.68
C ALA A 142 0.61 -9.98 3.47
N LEU A 143 -0.66 -10.37 3.49
CA LEU A 143 -1.63 -10.02 2.44
C LEU A 143 -1.90 -8.51 2.37
N PHE A 144 -1.95 -7.81 3.50
CA PHE A 144 -2.02 -6.34 3.50
C PHE A 144 -0.78 -5.69 2.87
N ASP A 145 0.44 -6.15 3.20
CA ASP A 145 1.65 -5.61 2.58
C ASP A 145 1.72 -5.93 1.07
N MET A 146 1.24 -7.10 0.65
CA MET A 146 1.15 -7.48 -0.77
C MET A 146 0.13 -6.61 -1.51
N VAL A 147 -1.12 -6.55 -1.04
CA VAL A 147 -2.21 -5.82 -1.73
C VAL A 147 -1.92 -4.33 -1.79
N PHE A 148 -1.24 -3.76 -0.80
CA PHE A 148 -0.84 -2.35 -0.85
C PHE A 148 0.16 -2.07 -1.97
N ASN A 149 1.09 -3.00 -2.21
CA ASN A 149 2.10 -2.81 -3.25
C ASN A 149 1.60 -3.11 -4.67
N VAL A 150 0.84 -4.18 -4.86
CA VAL A 150 0.48 -4.65 -6.22
C VAL A 150 -1.01 -4.54 -6.55
N GLY A 151 -1.87 -4.27 -5.56
CA GLY A 151 -3.32 -4.33 -5.69
C GLY A 151 -3.84 -5.77 -5.75
N LEU A 152 -5.12 -5.97 -5.40
CA LEU A 152 -5.72 -7.32 -5.39
C LEU A 152 -5.70 -8.02 -6.77
N PRO A 153 -6.02 -7.35 -7.89
CA PRO A 153 -5.99 -8.02 -9.20
C PRO A 153 -4.61 -8.58 -9.56
N SER A 154 -3.54 -7.83 -9.31
CA SER A 154 -2.17 -8.28 -9.57
C SER A 154 -1.69 -9.30 -8.54
N LEU A 155 -2.18 -9.23 -7.30
CA LEU A 155 -1.91 -10.28 -6.30
C LEU A 155 -2.42 -11.64 -6.78
N ILE A 156 -3.64 -11.68 -7.32
CA ILE A 156 -4.27 -12.92 -7.81
C ILE A 156 -3.62 -13.40 -9.10
N SER A 157 -3.54 -12.52 -10.11
CA SER A 157 -3.09 -12.90 -11.46
C SER A 157 -1.57 -12.96 -11.60
N GLY A 158 -0.85 -12.11 -10.88
CA GLY A 158 0.61 -12.00 -10.92
C GLY A 158 1.34 -12.95 -9.96
N PHE A 159 0.66 -13.46 -8.92
CA PHE A 159 1.22 -14.40 -7.95
C PHE A 159 0.36 -15.68 -7.82
N PRO A 160 0.08 -16.41 -8.93
CA PRO A 160 -0.85 -17.53 -8.91
C PRO A 160 -0.41 -18.68 -7.98
N GLN A 161 0.90 -18.88 -7.81
CA GLN A 161 1.41 -19.92 -6.90
C GLN A 161 1.30 -19.53 -5.43
N LEU A 162 1.45 -18.23 -5.13
CA LEU A 162 1.17 -17.70 -3.79
C LEU A 162 -0.31 -17.89 -3.46
N ASP A 163 -1.19 -17.49 -4.38
CA ASP A 163 -2.63 -17.59 -4.20
C ASP A 163 -3.09 -19.05 -3.96
N LYS A 164 -2.58 -19.99 -4.77
CA LYS A 164 -2.81 -21.42 -4.59
C LYS A 164 -2.30 -21.95 -3.24
N ALA A 165 -1.14 -21.48 -2.80
CA ALA A 165 -0.58 -21.85 -1.50
C ALA A 165 -1.46 -21.34 -0.35
N ILE A 166 -1.93 -20.09 -0.43
CA ILE A 166 -2.87 -19.51 0.55
C ILE A 166 -4.17 -20.30 0.58
N LYS A 167 -4.72 -20.64 -0.59
CA LYS A 167 -5.95 -21.44 -0.72
C LYS A 167 -5.91 -22.76 0.03
N THR A 168 -4.73 -23.36 0.12
CA THR A 168 -4.50 -24.65 0.76
C THR A 168 -3.77 -24.55 2.11
N GLU A 169 -3.54 -23.33 2.61
CA GLU A 169 -2.81 -23.01 3.85
C GLU A 169 -1.37 -23.55 3.88
N GLN A 170 -0.71 -23.63 2.73
CA GLN A 170 0.71 -24.00 2.62
C GLN A 170 1.60 -22.77 2.83
N TRP A 171 1.77 -22.36 4.09
CA TRP A 171 2.41 -21.09 4.44
C TRP A 171 3.91 -21.03 4.12
N ASP A 172 4.63 -22.13 4.23
CA ASP A 172 6.04 -22.25 3.81
C ASP A 172 6.20 -22.07 2.29
N VAL A 173 5.27 -22.62 1.51
CA VAL A 173 5.22 -22.41 0.06
C VAL A 173 4.90 -20.95 -0.25
N ALA A 174 3.90 -20.36 0.42
CA ALA A 174 3.53 -18.95 0.29
C ALA A 174 4.73 -18.02 0.57
N ALA A 175 5.52 -18.32 1.61
CA ALA A 175 6.74 -17.58 1.97
C ALA A 175 7.78 -17.53 0.83
N ASN A 176 7.83 -18.56 -0.01
CA ASN A 176 8.74 -18.62 -1.15
C ASN A 176 8.17 -17.99 -2.43
N GLN A 177 6.87 -17.70 -2.47
CA GLN A 177 6.18 -17.15 -3.64
C GLN A 177 5.83 -15.65 -3.51
N CYS A 178 6.07 -15.02 -2.35
CA CYS A 178 5.66 -13.64 -2.07
C CYS A 178 6.67 -12.54 -2.48
N SER A 179 7.78 -12.90 -3.15
CA SER A 179 8.82 -11.94 -3.51
C SER A 179 8.39 -11.03 -4.66
N ARG A 180 8.45 -9.72 -4.45
CA ARG A 180 8.09 -8.69 -5.45
C ARG A 180 9.33 -8.06 -6.07
N LYS A 181 9.30 -7.89 -7.40
CA LYS A 181 10.37 -7.20 -8.14
C LYS A 181 10.36 -5.71 -7.80
N GLY A 182 11.55 -5.09 -7.74
CA GLY A 182 11.70 -3.64 -7.50
C GLY A 182 11.56 -3.19 -6.05
N LEU A 183 11.24 -4.09 -5.11
CA LEU A 183 11.24 -3.79 -3.67
C LEU A 183 12.58 -4.07 -3.02
N SER A 184 12.84 -3.39 -1.90
CA SER A 184 14.05 -3.63 -1.11
C SER A 184 14.09 -5.09 -0.60
N PRO A 185 15.29 -5.68 -0.47
CA PRO A 185 15.43 -7.01 0.12
C PRO A 185 14.79 -7.11 1.51
N ALA A 186 14.87 -6.03 2.31
CA ALA A 186 14.29 -5.97 3.65
C ALA A 186 12.75 -6.14 3.63
N ARG A 187 12.04 -5.45 2.74
CA ARG A 187 10.57 -5.56 2.63
C ARG A 187 10.13 -6.94 2.16
N ASN A 188 10.83 -7.50 1.16
CA ASN A 188 10.57 -8.87 0.72
C ASN A 188 10.84 -9.89 1.83
N SER A 189 11.89 -9.68 2.63
CA SER A 189 12.23 -10.56 3.76
C SER A 189 11.19 -10.47 4.88
N TYR A 190 10.67 -9.27 5.16
CA TYR A 190 9.58 -9.06 6.12
C TYR A 190 8.32 -9.85 5.75
N CYS A 191 7.85 -9.72 4.50
CA CYS A 191 6.66 -10.44 4.02
C CYS A 191 6.88 -11.96 4.06
N LYS A 192 8.05 -12.44 3.61
CA LYS A 192 8.44 -13.85 3.70
C LYS A 192 8.43 -14.36 5.14
N ASN A 193 8.96 -13.58 6.08
CA ASN A 193 9.02 -13.96 7.49
C ASN A 193 7.62 -14.10 8.09
N LEU A 194 6.66 -13.24 7.75
CA LEU A 194 5.29 -13.38 8.22
C LEU A 194 4.69 -14.74 7.85
N PHE A 195 4.83 -15.17 6.60
CA PHE A 195 4.36 -16.50 6.18
C PHE A 195 5.11 -17.64 6.89
N ASN A 196 6.42 -17.54 7.07
CA ASN A 196 7.18 -18.54 7.84
C ASN A 196 6.75 -18.61 9.32
N LEU A 197 6.47 -17.46 9.94
CA LEU A 197 5.94 -17.42 11.31
C LEU A 197 4.58 -18.12 11.39
N ALA A 198 3.69 -17.88 10.43
CA ALA A 198 2.40 -18.58 10.35
C ALA A 198 2.58 -20.10 10.23
N HIS A 199 3.48 -20.56 9.35
CA HIS A 199 3.82 -21.98 9.22
C HIS A 199 4.24 -22.59 10.55
N ASN A 200 5.19 -21.95 11.24
CA ASN A 200 5.73 -22.44 12.49
C ASN A 200 4.67 -22.49 13.60
N LEU A 201 3.78 -21.50 13.68
CA LEU A 201 2.70 -21.49 14.66
C LEU A 201 1.66 -22.59 14.38
N SER A 202 1.29 -22.81 13.11
CA SER A 202 0.38 -23.89 12.72
C SER A 202 0.94 -25.29 12.97
N ALA A 203 2.26 -25.48 12.86
CA ALA A 203 2.93 -26.75 13.15
C ALA A 203 3.02 -27.09 14.65
N THR A 204 2.79 -26.10 15.53
CA THR A 204 2.90 -26.26 16.99
C THR A 204 1.56 -26.52 17.70
N VAL A 205 0.44 -26.55 16.98
CA VAL A 205 -0.86 -26.91 17.53
C VAL A 205 -1.06 -28.43 17.35
N PRO A 206 -1.07 -29.24 18.43
CA PRO A 206 -1.24 -30.68 18.36
C PRO A 206 -2.64 -31.12 17.88
#